data_AF-A0A9E4XJP6-F1
#
_entry.id   AF-A0A9E4XJP6-F1
#
_cell.length_a   1.000
_cell.length_b   1.000
_cell.length_c   1.000
_cell.angle_alpha   90.00
_cell.angle_beta   90.00
_cell.angle_gamma   90.00
#
_symmetry.space_group_name_H-M   'P 1'
#
loop_
_entity.id
_entity.type
_entity.pdbx_description
1 polymer ?
#
loop_
_entity_poly.entity_id
_entity_poly.type
_entity_poly.pdbx_seq_one_letter_code
_entity_poly.pdbx_strand_id
1 'polypeptide(L)'
;MVSRIVGIFRRSDVDPDCKEVRESSSDFIDGELDESVASKISGHLARCGPCTTFIQTLRATVGLLRSTPKEKAPPDFAERLKKRIEEG
;
A
#
# COMPACT_ATOMS: atom_id res chain seq x y z
N MET A 1 -9.34 28.70 8.96
CA MET A 1 -9.89 28.05 7.75
C MET A 1 -9.41 26.59 7.61
N VAL A 2 -9.40 25.82 8.70
CA VAL A 2 -8.98 24.40 8.74
C VAL A 2 -10.04 23.47 9.34
N SER A 3 -11.13 24.05 9.87
CA SER A 3 -12.22 23.31 10.54
C SER A 3 -13.09 22.46 9.60
N ARG A 4 -12.93 22.60 8.27
CA ARG A 4 -13.62 21.78 7.26
C ARG A 4 -12.85 20.50 6.86
N ILE A 5 -11.57 20.37 7.24
CA ILE A 5 -10.75 19.21 6.87
C ILE A 5 -11.16 17.97 7.68
N VAL A 6 -11.59 18.14 8.93
CA VAL A 6 -11.95 17.02 9.83
C VAL A 6 -13.24 16.29 9.39
N GLY A 7 -14.10 16.93 8.59
CA GLY A 7 -15.36 16.36 8.10
C GLY A 7 -15.26 15.52 6.82
N ILE A 8 -14.19 15.68 6.04
CA ILE A 8 -13.98 14.93 4.78
C ILE A 8 -13.52 13.49 5.08
N PHE A 9 -12.71 13.30 6.11
CA PHE A 9 -12.15 12.00 6.48
C PHE A 9 -13.13 11.06 7.21
N ARG A 10 -14.32 11.53 7.61
CA ARG A 10 -15.27 10.79 8.46
C ARG A 10 -16.47 10.16 7.74
N ARG A 11 -16.47 10.09 6.40
CA ARG A 11 -17.59 9.49 5.61
C ARG A 11 -17.23 8.22 4.85
N SER A 12 -16.07 7.62 5.13
CA SER A 12 -15.51 6.57 4.29
C SER A 12 -15.83 5.14 4.77
N ASP A 13 -16.68 4.99 5.79
CA ASP A 13 -16.88 3.72 6.51
C ASP A 13 -18.29 3.13 6.33
N VAL A 14 -19.10 3.70 5.43
CA VAL A 14 -20.52 3.31 5.28
C VAL A 14 -20.72 2.18 4.26
N ASP A 15 -19.79 2.00 3.31
CA ASP A 15 -19.83 0.90 2.33
C ASP A 15 -18.91 -0.24 2.81
N PRO A 16 -19.40 -1.49 2.98
CA PRO A 16 -18.57 -2.63 3.34
C PRO A 16 -17.38 -2.83 2.39
N ASP A 17 -17.51 -2.47 1.11
CA ASP A 17 -16.43 -2.58 0.13
C ASP A 17 -15.27 -1.61 0.43
N CYS A 18 -15.53 -0.47 1.10
CA CYS A 18 -14.47 0.45 1.52
C CYS A 18 -13.52 -0.21 2.54
N LYS A 19 -14.06 -1.07 3.41
CA LYS A 19 -13.25 -1.80 4.40
C LYS A 19 -12.35 -2.81 3.69
N GLU A 20 -12.90 -3.57 2.74
CA GLU A 20 -12.15 -4.55 1.95
C GLU A 20 -11.02 -3.90 1.15
N VAL A 21 -11.26 -2.73 0.53
CA VAL A 21 -10.22 -1.97 -0.17
C VAL A 21 -9.11 -1.52 0.78
N ARG A 22 -9.44 -1.09 2.00
CA ARG A 22 -8.44 -0.66 2.99
C ARG A 22 -7.58 -1.83 3.47
N GLU A 23 -8.21 -2.96 3.77
CA GLU A 23 -7.53 -4.18 4.23
C GLU A 23 -6.63 -4.77 3.15
N SER A 24 -7.06 -4.74 1.89
CA SER A 24 -6.31 -5.30 0.75
C SER A 24 -5.39 -4.28 0.06
N SER A 25 -5.19 -3.10 0.65
CA SER A 25 -4.56 -1.98 -0.04
C SER A 25 -3.08 -2.17 -0.33
N SER A 26 -2.33 -2.82 0.56
CA SER A 26 -0.92 -3.15 0.34
C SER A 26 -0.78 -4.12 -0.83
N ASP A 27 -1.45 -5.27 -0.76
CA ASP A 27 -1.42 -6.32 -1.78
C ASP A 27 -1.89 -5.78 -3.14
N PHE A 28 -2.90 -4.91 -3.16
CA PHE A 28 -3.36 -4.24 -4.38
C PHE A 28 -2.32 -3.28 -4.98
N ILE A 29 -1.52 -2.61 -4.15
CA ILE A 29 -0.45 -1.71 -4.60
C ILE A 29 0.75 -2.50 -5.10
N ASP A 30 1.06 -3.61 -4.44
CA ASP A 30 2.19 -4.48 -4.79
C ASP A 30 1.84 -5.46 -5.92
N GLY A 31 0.56 -5.57 -6.30
CA GLY A 31 0.10 -6.39 -7.42
C GLY A 31 0.01 -7.88 -7.07
N GLU A 32 -0.18 -8.20 -5.79
CA GLU A 32 -0.16 -9.56 -5.25
C GLU A 32 -1.56 -10.18 -5.13
N LEU A 33 -2.61 -9.41 -5.45
CA LEU A 33 -3.99 -9.90 -5.47
C LEU A 33 -4.28 -10.71 -6.73
N ASP A 34 -5.20 -11.67 -6.59
CA ASP A 34 -5.77 -12.34 -7.76
C ASP A 34 -6.57 -11.35 -8.63
N GLU A 35 -6.64 -11.65 -9.93
CA GLU A 35 -7.28 -10.78 -10.92
C GLU A 35 -8.74 -10.45 -10.58
N SER A 36 -9.46 -11.40 -9.95
CA SER A 36 -10.87 -11.22 -9.61
C SER A 36 -11.06 -10.20 -8.49
N VAL A 37 -10.20 -10.24 -7.47
CA VAL A 37 -10.20 -9.29 -6.35
C VAL A 37 -9.66 -7.94 -6.80
N ALA A 38 -8.58 -7.91 -7.58
CA ALA A 38 -8.04 -6.67 -8.15
C ALA A 38 -9.07 -5.93 -9.02
N SER A 39 -9.85 -6.65 -9.81
CA SER A 39 -10.96 -6.11 -10.60
C SER A 39 -12.08 -5.52 -9.74
N LYS A 40 -12.48 -6.20 -8.66
CA LYS A 40 -13.49 -5.68 -7.71
C LYS A 40 -13.04 -4.38 -7.05
N ILE A 41 -11.80 -4.35 -6.56
CA ILE A 41 -11.21 -3.15 -5.95
C ILE A 41 -11.17 -2.01 -6.99
N SER A 42 -10.71 -2.29 -8.21
CA SER A 42 -10.66 -1.29 -9.29
C SER A 42 -12.04 -0.71 -9.62
N GLY A 43 -13.07 -1.56 -9.65
CA GLY A 43 -14.46 -1.13 -9.81
C GLY A 43 -14.96 -0.26 -8.66
N HIS A 44 -14.58 -0.57 -7.42
CA HIS A 44 -14.90 0.28 -6.26
C HIS A 44 -14.19 1.64 -6.34
N LEU A 45 -12.90 1.67 -6.70
CA LEU A 45 -12.14 2.92 -6.84
C LEU A 45 -12.77 3.85 -7.89
N ALA A 46 -13.28 3.30 -9.00
CA ALA A 46 -13.96 4.08 -10.03
C ALA A 46 -15.21 4.86 -9.53
N ARG A 47 -15.85 4.39 -8.44
CA ARG A 47 -17.07 5.00 -7.88
C ARG A 47 -16.87 5.64 -6.49
N CYS A 48 -15.76 5.38 -5.82
CA CYS A 48 -15.50 5.83 -4.45
C CYS A 48 -14.32 6.80 -4.39
N GLY A 49 -14.61 8.09 -4.35
CA GLY A 49 -13.60 9.16 -4.20
C GLY A 49 -12.71 9.02 -2.96
N PRO A 50 -13.25 8.71 -1.76
CA PRO A 50 -12.44 8.47 -0.56
C PRO A 50 -11.43 7.34 -0.71
N CYS A 51 -11.85 6.17 -1.20
CA CYS A 51 -10.94 5.03 -1.41
C CYS A 51 -9.91 5.31 -2.50
N THR A 52 -10.28 6.01 -3.57
CA THR A 52 -9.32 6.46 -4.59
C THR A 52 -8.25 7.37 -3.99
N THR A 53 -8.66 8.35 -3.18
CA THR A 53 -7.72 9.27 -2.51
C THR A 53 -6.79 8.51 -1.56
N PHE A 54 -7.34 7.55 -0.80
CA PHE A 54 -6.58 6.69 0.10
C PHE A 54 -5.51 5.86 -0.65
N ILE A 55 -5.89 5.12 -1.70
CA ILE A 55 -4.95 4.32 -2.50
C ILE A 55 -3.90 5.20 -3.16
N GLN A 56 -4.26 6.34 -3.73
CA GLN A 56 -3.31 7.27 -4.33
C GLN A 56 -2.31 7.81 -3.32
N THR A 57 -2.77 8.18 -2.13
CA THR A 57 -1.91 8.68 -1.04
C THR A 57 -0.95 7.59 -0.57
N LEU A 58 -1.43 6.36 -0.41
CA LEU A 58 -0.59 5.23 -0.01
C LEU A 58 0.45 4.90 -1.09
N ARG A 59 0.06 4.86 -2.37
CA ARG A 59 1.01 4.70 -3.50
C ARG A 59 2.09 5.76 -3.52
N ALA A 60 1.72 7.03 -3.33
CA ALA A 60 2.68 8.14 -3.26
C ALA A 60 3.64 7.97 -2.08
N THR A 61 3.14 7.59 -0.92
CA THR A 61 3.95 7.33 0.29
C THR A 61 4.95 6.20 0.05
N VAL A 62 4.50 5.06 -0.51
CA VAL A 62 5.38 3.94 -0.88
C VAL A 62 6.43 4.39 -1.90
N GLY A 63 6.04 5.18 -2.90
CA GLY A 63 6.96 5.74 -3.89
C GLY A 63 8.06 6.61 -3.26
N LEU A 64 7.68 7.48 -2.32
CA LEU A 64 8.64 8.32 -1.57
C LEU A 64 9.63 7.47 -0.78
N LEU A 65 9.15 6.46 -0.05
CA LEU A 65 10.02 5.54 0.71
C LEU A 65 10.96 4.76 -0.22
N ARG A 66 10.47 4.26 -1.37
CA ARG A 66 11.29 3.56 -2.37
C ARG A 66 12.35 4.45 -3.02
N SER A 67 12.12 5.77 -3.06
CA SER A 67 13.07 6.75 -3.61
C SER A 67 14.20 7.14 -2.67
N THR A 68 14.15 6.70 -1.40
CA THR A 68 15.22 6.98 -0.44
C THR A 68 16.55 6.36 -0.88
N PRO A 69 17.70 7.00 -0.59
CA PRO A 69 19.01 6.44 -0.91
C PRO A 69 19.16 5.02 -0.36
N LYS A 70 19.52 4.09 -1.23
CA LYS A 70 19.82 2.71 -0.82
C LYS A 70 21.23 2.67 -0.25
N GLU A 71 21.33 2.31 1.03
CA GLU A 71 22.62 2.00 1.64
C GLU A 71 23.22 0.76 0.99
N LYS A 72 24.51 0.83 0.66
CA LYS A 72 25.23 -0.33 0.16
C LYS A 72 25.51 -1.27 1.32
N ALA A 73 25.12 -2.54 1.17
CA ALA A 73 25.54 -3.57 2.10
C ALA A 73 27.08 -3.67 2.13
N PRO A 74 27.69 -3.98 3.28
CA PRO A 74 29.10 -4.32 3.35
C PRO A 74 29.48 -5.41 2.33
N PRO A 75 30.70 -5.37 1.75
CA PRO A 75 31.10 -6.32 0.71
C PRO A 75 31.00 -7.80 1.12
N ASP A 76 31.19 -8.09 2.41
CA ASP A 76 31.15 -9.42 3.01
C ASP A 76 29.74 -9.88 3.43
N PHE A 77 28.73 -9.01 3.34
CA PHE A 77 27.38 -9.28 3.83
C PHE A 77 26.75 -10.50 3.14
N ALA A 78 26.88 -10.61 1.82
CA ALA A 78 26.29 -11.70 1.05
C ALA A 78 26.90 -13.07 1.42
N GLU A 79 28.21 -13.12 1.64
CA GLU A 79 28.91 -14.34 2.04
C GLU A 79 28.50 -14.77 3.46
N ARG A 80 28.50 -13.82 4.40
CA ARG A 80 28.03 -14.06 5.77
C ARG A 80 26.58 -14.53 5.82
N LEU A 81 25.71 -13.98 4.99
CA LEU A 81 24.31 -14.38 4.91
C LEU A 81 24.16 -15.82 4.41
N LYS A 82 24.86 -16.19 3.32
CA LYS A 82 24.85 -17.56 2.77
C LYS A 82 25.27 -18.59 3.80
N LYS A 83 26.41 -18.34 4.46
CA LYS A 83 26.92 -19.24 5.51
C LYS A 83 25.89 -19.52 6.59
N ARG A 84 25.17 -18.48 7.04
CA ARG A 84 24.11 -18.64 8.06
C ARG A 84 22.87 -19.39 7.58
N ILE A 85 22.55 -19.34 6.28
CA ILE A 85 21.41 -20.07 5.72
C ILE A 85 21.74 -21.56 5.56
N GLU A 86 23.00 -21.89 5.26
CA GLU A 86 23.46 -23.28 5.09
C GLU A 86 23.74 -24.00 6.42
N GLU A 87 24.07 -23.25 7.48
CA GLU A 87 24.31 -23.78 8.83
C GLU A 87 23.04 -24.03 9.66
N GLY A 88 21.86 -23.62 9.16
CA GLY A 88 20.55 -23.80 9.82
C GLY A 88 19.67 -24.80 9.09
#